data_AF-A0A971KHC9-F1
#
_entry.id   AF-A0A971KHC9-F1
#
_cell.length_a   1.000
_cell.length_b   1.000
_cell.length_c   1.000
_cell.angle_alpha   90.00
_cell.angle_beta   90.00
_cell.angle_gamma   90.00
#
_symmetry.space_group_name_H-M   'P 1'
#
loop_
_entity.id
_entity.type
_entity.pdbx_description
1 polymer ?
#
loop_
_entity_poly.entity_id
_entity_poly.type
_entity_poly.pdbx_seq_one_letter_code
_entity_poly.pdbx_strand_id
1 'polypeptide(L)'
;LGSFKSGSLKLATRAKALIVPIAISGTRMAFESKKGMRRIVIRISVCNPIATSTLSEEQLKELPEQVFGAISERYGHMVRV
;
A
#
# COMPACT_ATOMS: atom_id res chain seq x y z
N LEU A 1 8.50 2.12 -5.84
CA LEU A 1 7.11 1.60 -5.72
C LEU A 1 6.43 1.79 -7.06
N GLY A 2 5.51 0.91 -7.45
CA GLY A 2 4.71 1.11 -8.67
C GLY A 2 3.62 2.16 -8.45
N SER A 3 3.03 2.69 -9.50
CA SER A 3 1.92 3.65 -9.40
C SER A 3 0.56 2.95 -9.31
N PHE A 4 -0.42 3.62 -8.68
CA PHE A 4 -1.80 3.17 -8.74
C PHE A 4 -2.42 3.47 -10.10
N LYS A 5 -3.19 2.50 -10.61
CA LYS A 5 -4.00 2.70 -11.82
C LYS A 5 -5.23 3.53 -11.50
N SER A 6 -5.70 4.31 -12.47
CA SER A 6 -6.96 5.02 -12.35
C SER A 6 -8.11 4.05 -12.03
N GLY A 7 -8.97 4.43 -11.09
CA GLY A 7 -10.10 3.63 -10.64
C GLY A 7 -9.76 2.40 -9.77
N SER A 8 -8.48 2.16 -9.43
CA SER A 8 -8.07 1.00 -8.62
C SER A 8 -8.73 0.93 -7.23
N LEU A 9 -9.11 2.07 -6.66
CA LEU A 9 -9.78 2.15 -5.35
C LEU A 9 -11.31 2.30 -5.42
N LYS A 10 -11.89 2.25 -6.63
CA LYS A 10 -13.31 2.58 -6.87
C LYS A 10 -14.29 1.66 -6.14
N LEU A 11 -13.94 0.38 -5.97
CA LEU A 11 -14.79 -0.56 -5.22
C LEU A 11 -14.84 -0.19 -3.73
N ALA A 12 -13.69 0.13 -3.13
CA ALA A 12 -13.61 0.50 -1.72
C ALA A 12 -14.37 1.80 -1.44
N THR A 13 -14.25 2.80 -2.32
CA THR A 13 -14.97 4.07 -2.16
C THR A 13 -16.48 3.93 -2.34
N ARG A 14 -16.94 3.14 -3.33
CA ARG A 14 -18.38 2.88 -3.54
C ARG A 14 -19.01 2.07 -2.41
N ALA A 15 -18.28 1.10 -1.88
CA ALA A 15 -18.72 0.27 -0.77
C ALA A 15 -18.62 0.99 0.59
N LYS A 16 -18.04 2.20 0.63
CA LYS A 16 -17.71 2.92 1.87
C LYS A 16 -16.90 2.05 2.85
N ALA A 17 -16.02 1.21 2.31
CA ALA A 17 -15.26 0.23 3.05
C ALA A 17 -14.04 0.86 3.75
N LEU A 18 -13.63 0.25 4.87
CA LEU A 18 -12.38 0.58 5.54
C LEU A 18 -11.20 0.09 4.69
N ILE A 19 -10.26 0.98 4.37
CA ILE A 19 -9.03 0.62 3.68
C ILE A 19 -7.92 0.47 4.72
N VAL A 20 -7.19 -0.65 4.69
CA VAL A 20 -6.01 -0.87 5.53
C VAL A 20 -4.78 -0.97 4.62
N PRO A 21 -3.96 0.08 4.49
CA PRO A 21 -2.76 0.03 3.65
C PRO A 21 -1.69 -0.86 4.28
N ILE A 22 -0.96 -1.60 3.45
CA ILE A 22 0.12 -2.50 3.89
C ILE A 22 1.36 -2.22 3.05
N ALA A 23 2.49 -1.95 3.71
CA ALA A 23 3.80 -1.87 3.08
C ALA A 23 4.52 -3.22 3.20
N ILE A 24 5.06 -3.72 2.09
CA ILE A 24 5.76 -5.00 2.02
C ILE A 24 7.13 -4.78 1.39
N SER A 25 8.18 -5.31 2.02
CA SER A 25 9.56 -5.25 1.53
C SER A 25 10.22 -6.62 1.53
N GLY A 26 11.04 -6.89 0.51
CA GLY A 26 11.86 -8.11 0.40
C GLY A 26 11.24 -9.26 -0.41
N THR A 27 9.93 -9.24 -0.69
CA THR A 27 9.26 -10.31 -1.48
C THR A 27 9.82 -10.44 -2.89
N ARG A 28 10.11 -9.33 -3.56
CA ARG A 28 10.73 -9.30 -4.89
C ARG A 28 12.06 -10.06 -4.91
N MET A 29 12.89 -9.84 -3.89
CA MET A 29 14.21 -10.49 -3.79
C MET A 29 14.13 -11.99 -3.51
N ALA A 30 13.03 -12.45 -2.89
CA ALA A 30 12.81 -13.87 -2.60
C ALA A 30 12.75 -14.72 -3.89
N PHE A 31 12.34 -14.11 -5.00
CA PHE A 31 12.10 -14.80 -6.27
C PHE A 31 12.92 -14.26 -7.45
N GLU A 32 13.01 -12.94 -7.64
CA GLU A 32 13.66 -12.35 -8.83
C GLU A 32 15.18 -12.27 -8.71
N SER A 33 15.72 -12.08 -7.51
CA SER A 33 17.16 -11.83 -7.31
C SER A 33 18.00 -13.10 -7.21
N LYS A 34 17.37 -14.26 -7.02
CA LYS A 34 18.05 -15.55 -6.88
C LYS A 34 17.38 -16.50 -7.87
N LYS A 35 18.16 -17.23 -8.68
CA LYS A 35 17.68 -18.21 -9.67
C LYS A 35 16.90 -19.36 -8.98
N GLY A 36 15.68 -19.09 -8.51
CA GLY A 36 14.84 -19.96 -7.68
C GLY A 36 14.45 -19.35 -6.32
N MET A 37 13.37 -19.87 -5.71
CA MET A 37 12.90 -19.43 -4.38
C MET A 37 13.97 -19.69 -3.31
N ARG A 38 14.34 -18.65 -2.57
CA ARG A 38 15.30 -18.75 -1.47
C ARG A 38 14.76 -18.11 -0.21
N ARG A 39 15.22 -18.61 0.95
CA ARG A 39 14.92 -18.01 2.25
C ARG A 39 15.44 -16.58 2.30
N ILE A 40 14.54 -15.66 2.64
CA ILE A 40 14.84 -14.24 2.87
C ILE A 40 13.95 -13.70 3.98
N VAL A 41 14.42 -12.68 4.69
CA VAL A 41 13.59 -11.93 5.64
C VAL A 41 12.70 -10.97 4.87
N ILE A 42 11.39 -11.13 5.02
CA ILE A 42 10.38 -10.22 4.48
C ILE A 42 9.93 -9.32 5.63
N ARG A 43 9.85 -8.01 5.37
CA ARG A 43 9.26 -7.05 6.32
C ARG A 43 7.86 -6.71 5.83
N ILE A 44 6.89 -6.76 6.72
CA ILE A 44 5.50 -6.32 6.48
C ILE A 44 5.16 -5.29 7.53
N SER A 45 4.50 -4.21 7.14
CA SER A 45 4.02 -3.20 8.06
C SER A 45 2.61 -2.76 7.71
N VAL A 46 1.75 -2.77 8.72
CA VAL A 46 0.36 -2.32 8.62
C VAL A 46 0.33 -0.82 8.91
N CYS A 47 -0.32 -0.06 8.01
CA CYS A 47 -0.52 1.37 8.16
C CYS A 47 -1.86 1.67 8.84
N ASN A 48 -2.07 2.94 9.21
CA ASN A 48 -3.32 3.37 9.80
C ASN A 48 -4.50 3.15 8.83
N PRO A 49 -5.65 2.67 9.33
CA PRO A 49 -6.82 2.46 8.50
C PRO A 49 -7.44 3.81 8.05
N ILE A 50 -8.03 3.81 6.86
CA ILE A 50 -8.69 4.97 6.25
C ILE A 50 -10.17 4.63 6.05
N ALA A 51 -11.03 5.32 6.78
CA ALA A 51 -12.48 5.15 6.69
C ALA A 51 -13.04 5.95 5.50
N THR A 52 -13.30 5.28 4.38
CA THR A 52 -13.85 5.96 3.18
C THR A 52 -15.27 6.47 3.39
N SER A 53 -15.99 5.94 4.38
CA SER A 53 -17.34 6.37 4.75
C SER A 53 -17.42 7.80 5.28
N THR A 54 -16.32 8.35 5.79
CA THR A 54 -16.26 9.69 6.40
C THR A 54 -15.66 10.75 5.48
N LEU A 55 -15.28 10.39 4.25
CA LEU A 55 -14.60 11.29 3.31
C LEU A 55 -15.59 12.02 2.40
N SER A 56 -15.33 13.30 2.11
CA SER A 56 -16.05 14.08 1.09
C SER A 56 -15.68 13.63 -0.33
N GLU A 57 -16.43 14.09 -1.34
CA GLU A 57 -16.12 13.78 -2.75
C GLU A 57 -14.74 14.28 -3.17
N GLU A 58 -14.31 15.45 -2.68
CA GLU A 58 -12.97 16.00 -2.89
C GLU A 58 -11.91 15.10 -2.26
N GLN A 59 -12.11 14.70 -1.01
CA GLN A 59 -11.19 13.82 -0.29
C GLN A 59 -11.09 12.43 -0.94
N LEU A 60 -12.19 11.93 -1.52
CA LEU A 60 -12.20 10.67 -2.26
C LEU A 60 -11.39 10.74 -3.58
N LYS A 61 -11.25 11.93 -4.19
CA LYS A 61 -10.39 12.12 -5.37
C LYS A 61 -8.91 12.05 -5.00
N GLU A 62 -8.55 12.53 -3.82
CA GLU A 62 -7.17 12.52 -3.30
C GLU A 62 -6.79 11.19 -2.62
N LEU A 63 -7.76 10.34 -2.32
CA LEU A 63 -7.56 9.06 -1.63
C LEU A 63 -6.45 8.18 -2.24
N PRO A 64 -6.29 8.04 -3.58
CA PRO A 64 -5.18 7.28 -4.15
C PRO A 64 -3.81 7.79 -3.73
N GLU A 65 -3.63 9.11 -3.68
CA GLU A 65 -2.37 9.74 -3.25
C GLU A 65 -2.16 9.56 -1.75
N GLN A 66 -3.21 9.69 -0.94
CA GLN A 66 -3.14 9.46 0.51
C GLN A 66 -2.71 8.02 0.84
N VAL A 67 -3.34 7.03 0.19
CA VAL A 67 -2.98 5.60 0.37
C VAL A 67 -1.56 5.33 -0.10
N PHE A 68 -1.17 5.91 -1.24
CA PHE A 68 0.18 5.74 -1.77
C PHE A 68 1.24 6.38 -0.85
N GLY A 69 0.96 7.56 -0.31
CA GLY A 69 1.80 8.26 0.66
C GLY A 69 2.01 7.43 1.93
N ALA A 70 0.94 6.90 2.52
CA ALA A 70 1.01 6.05 3.71
C ALA A 70 1.86 4.79 3.49
N ILE A 71 1.76 4.16 2.32
CA ILE A 71 2.58 2.99 1.96
C ILE A 71 4.03 3.42 1.72
N SER A 72 4.26 4.54 1.03
CA SER A 72 5.59 5.01 0.65
C SER A 72 6.42 5.44 1.85
N GLU A 73 5.81 6.21 2.76
CA GLU A 73 6.41 6.60 4.02
C GLU A 73 6.81 5.37 4.83
N ARG A 74 5.84 4.46 5.06
CA ARG A 74 6.09 3.24 5.84
C ARG A 74 7.16 2.35 5.21
N TYR A 75 7.12 2.17 3.90
CA TYR A 75 8.14 1.44 3.16
C TYR A 75 9.53 2.08 3.31
N GLY A 76 9.62 3.41 3.24
CA GLY A 76 10.85 4.15 3.47
C GLY A 76 11.47 3.87 4.84
N HIS A 77 10.67 3.86 5.90
CA HIS A 77 11.12 3.46 7.23
C HIS A 77 11.61 2.00 7.28
N MET A 78 10.96 1.08 6.58
CA MET A 78 11.33 -0.34 6.59
C MET A 78 12.64 -0.67 5.87
N VAL A 79 13.04 0.16 4.90
CA VAL A 79 14.25 -0.06 4.08
C VAL A 79 15.47 0.66 4.65
N ARG A 80 15.28 1.70 5.47
CA ARG A 80 16.37 2.44 6.12
C ARG A 80 16.95 1.74 7.37
N VAL A 81 16.31 0.66 7.83
CA VAL A 81 16.70 -0.17 8.99
C VAL A 81 17.22 -1.52 8.53
#